data_AF-A0A7J3VGA2-F1
#
_entry.id   AF-A0A7J3VGA2-F1
#
_cell.length_a   1.000
_cell.length_b   1.000
_cell.length_c   1.000
_cell.angle_alpha   90.00
_cell.angle_beta   90.00
_cell.angle_gamma   90.00
#
_symmetry.space_group_name_H-M   'P 1'
#
loop_
_entity.id
_entity.type
_entity.pdbx_description
1 polymer ?
#
loop_
_entity_poly.entity_id
_entity_poly.type
_entity_poly.pdbx_seq_one_letter_code
_entity_poly.pdbx_strand_id
1 'polypeptide(L)'
;HKTPDSLPSYVNAVMEAIFEESQKEIAAFGSEPKTASFRHAVEEFSSGSDHYIYSDPTVGIGCPMMIQWPDKFYHTSADTIDKVSPDSLAKVATIAATYVYFLANAGDLEAPWIASQVISREKQGIIKLVQETLDKCATPKMDPHEVDKHRDWLRDKLEYDVEVAAEAMRSIKRIAPNSDDVIGPFISELMTYADEEYDHAVKMLEALAEKQGITELPDYEPEEVEEPDGADRVPEKLYRGPVASRPWLFKLGREDRDAVRVLNKKHGVSYGGPMTLALYWADGSRSIGEISRLVELESGSTNLAYMVEYFGFMEKMGLVKFVDR
;
A
#
# COMPACT_ATOMS: atom_id res chain seq x y z
N HIS A 1 -8.84 -3.14 -4.39
CA HIS A 1 -7.67 -3.22 -3.50
C HIS A 1 -6.48 -3.71 -4.29
N LYS A 2 -5.39 -2.96 -4.25
CA LYS A 2 -4.09 -3.34 -4.83
C LYS A 2 -3.43 -4.48 -4.04
N THR A 3 -2.35 -5.04 -4.59
CA THR A 3 -1.40 -5.88 -3.84
C THR A 3 -0.71 -5.07 -2.74
N PRO A 4 -0.19 -5.68 -1.67
CA PRO A 4 0.59 -4.98 -0.66
C PRO A 4 1.93 -4.52 -1.24
N ASP A 5 2.50 -3.46 -0.69
CA ASP A 5 3.77 -2.88 -1.15
C ASP A 5 4.99 -3.73 -0.73
N SER A 6 4.79 -4.69 0.17
CA SER A 6 5.73 -5.79 0.42
C SER A 6 5.81 -6.80 -0.72
N LEU A 7 4.88 -6.75 -1.68
CA LEU A 7 4.90 -7.49 -2.94
C LEU A 7 4.46 -6.57 -4.10
N PRO A 8 5.29 -5.59 -4.49
CA PRO A 8 4.95 -4.68 -5.59
C PRO A 8 4.75 -5.47 -6.89
N SER A 9 3.72 -5.12 -7.65
CA SER A 9 3.36 -5.91 -8.82
C SER A 9 2.69 -5.12 -9.93
N TYR A 10 3.13 -5.35 -11.17
CA TYR A 10 2.56 -4.75 -12.38
C TYR A 10 1.08 -5.09 -12.58
N VAL A 11 0.60 -6.16 -11.94
CA VAL A 11 -0.78 -6.64 -12.08
C VAL A 11 -1.80 -5.61 -11.60
N ASN A 12 -1.43 -4.72 -10.66
CA ASN A 12 -2.29 -3.62 -10.23
C ASN A 12 -2.60 -2.70 -11.40
N ALA A 13 -1.56 -2.25 -12.13
CA ALA A 13 -1.71 -1.36 -13.28
C ALA A 13 -2.55 -1.98 -14.40
N VAL A 14 -2.42 -3.29 -14.64
CA VAL A 14 -3.25 -4.02 -15.62
C VAL A 14 -4.71 -4.07 -15.18
N MET A 15 -4.97 -4.43 -13.92
CA MET A 15 -6.33 -4.51 -13.39
C MET A 15 -7.01 -3.14 -13.38
N GLU A 16 -6.30 -2.10 -12.98
CA GLU A 16 -6.79 -0.72 -12.99
C GLU A 16 -7.15 -0.26 -14.41
N ALA A 17 -6.30 -0.52 -15.41
CA ALA A 17 -6.59 -0.15 -16.79
C ALA A 17 -7.86 -0.85 -17.34
N ILE A 18 -8.03 -2.14 -17.03
CA ILE A 18 -9.25 -2.89 -17.41
C ILE A 18 -10.47 -2.34 -16.66
N PHE A 19 -10.30 -2.01 -15.38
CA PHE A 19 -11.38 -1.49 -14.55
C PHE A 19 -11.84 -0.10 -15.02
N GLU A 20 -10.91 0.79 -15.39
CA GLU A 20 -11.20 2.10 -15.99
C GLU A 20 -11.97 1.98 -17.31
N GLU A 21 -11.61 1.01 -18.16
CA GLU A 21 -12.36 0.78 -19.40
C GLU A 21 -13.80 0.33 -19.10
N SER A 22 -13.99 -0.49 -18.05
CA SER A 22 -15.32 -0.95 -17.62
C SER A 22 -16.24 0.15 -17.08
N GLN A 23 -15.69 1.34 -16.82
CA GLN A 23 -16.42 2.53 -16.36
C GLN A 23 -17.00 3.35 -17.51
N LYS A 24 -16.58 3.13 -18.77
CA LYS A 24 -17.00 3.92 -19.92
C LYS A 24 -18.35 3.47 -20.50
N GLU A 25 -19.43 3.63 -19.71
CA GLU A 25 -20.73 3.06 -20.03
C GLU A 25 -21.74 4.06 -20.58
N ILE A 26 -21.96 5.16 -19.87
CA ILE A 26 -23.08 6.07 -20.14
C ILE A 26 -22.54 7.32 -20.84
N ALA A 27 -22.92 7.50 -22.10
CA ALA A 27 -22.60 8.73 -22.83
C ALA A 27 -23.53 9.87 -22.42
N ALA A 28 -22.96 11.02 -22.08
CA ALA A 28 -23.75 12.25 -21.95
C ALA A 28 -24.19 12.71 -23.34
N PHE A 29 -25.51 12.69 -23.62
CA PHE A 29 -26.09 13.13 -24.89
C PHE A 29 -25.53 12.46 -26.15
N GLY A 30 -25.02 11.23 -26.03
CA GLY A 30 -24.48 10.45 -27.15
C GLY A 30 -23.04 10.77 -27.55
N SER A 31 -22.34 11.60 -26.77
CA SER A 31 -20.92 11.93 -26.96
C SER A 31 -20.04 11.45 -25.80
N GLU A 32 -18.74 11.34 -26.06
CA GLU A 32 -17.71 11.25 -25.02
C GLU A 32 -17.67 12.55 -24.17
N PRO A 33 -17.23 12.50 -22.91
CA PRO A 33 -16.79 11.31 -22.16
C PRO A 33 -17.96 10.45 -21.67
N LYS A 34 -17.77 9.13 -21.64
CA LYS A 34 -18.68 8.20 -20.96
C LYS A 34 -18.40 8.12 -19.45
N THR A 35 -19.45 7.90 -18.67
CA THR A 35 -19.38 7.81 -17.20
C THR A 35 -19.81 6.45 -16.67
N ALA A 36 -19.29 6.06 -15.51
CA ALA A 36 -19.67 4.82 -14.83
C ALA A 36 -21.14 4.85 -14.37
N SER A 37 -21.83 3.72 -14.43
CA SER A 37 -23.18 3.59 -13.87
C SER A 37 -23.18 3.25 -12.37
N PHE A 38 -22.01 3.20 -11.74
CA PHE A 38 -21.79 2.72 -10.38
C PHE A 38 -20.74 3.54 -9.64
N ARG A 39 -20.78 3.51 -8.30
CA ARG A 39 -19.75 4.11 -7.45
C ARG A 39 -18.57 3.14 -7.35
N HIS A 40 -17.36 3.66 -7.47
CA HIS A 40 -16.14 2.86 -7.40
C HIS A 40 -14.99 3.66 -6.80
N ALA A 41 -14.00 2.92 -6.32
CA ALA A 41 -12.70 3.43 -5.91
C ALA A 41 -11.64 2.36 -6.14
N VAL A 42 -10.40 2.78 -6.38
CA VAL A 42 -9.22 1.93 -6.28
C VAL A 42 -8.58 2.28 -4.94
N GLU A 43 -8.51 1.29 -4.06
CA GLU A 43 -8.00 1.45 -2.70
C GLU A 43 -6.70 0.65 -2.54
N GLU A 44 -5.89 1.07 -1.57
CA GLU A 44 -4.68 0.36 -1.16
C GLU A 44 -4.99 -1.03 -0.60
N PHE A 45 -3.95 -1.81 -0.35
CA PHE A 45 -4.11 -3.17 0.14
C PHE A 45 -4.96 -3.22 1.42
N SER A 46 -5.91 -4.15 1.43
CA SER A 46 -6.65 -4.52 2.62
C SER A 46 -6.77 -6.03 2.68
N SER A 47 -6.66 -6.59 3.87
CA SER A 47 -6.92 -8.01 4.10
C SER A 47 -8.42 -8.31 4.15
N GLY A 48 -8.82 -9.53 4.51
CA GLY A 48 -10.23 -9.89 4.73
C GLY A 48 -10.89 -10.69 3.62
N SER A 49 -10.13 -11.11 2.61
CA SER A 49 -10.54 -12.13 1.61
C SER A 49 -9.31 -12.93 1.16
N ASP A 50 -9.49 -13.95 0.33
CA ASP A 50 -8.46 -14.95 0.01
C ASP A 50 -7.22 -14.40 -0.73
N HIS A 51 -7.33 -13.23 -1.39
CA HIS A 51 -6.24 -12.60 -2.15
C HIS A 51 -5.00 -12.32 -1.29
N TYR A 52 -5.18 -12.06 0.01
CA TYR A 52 -4.08 -11.82 0.94
C TYR A 52 -3.22 -13.08 1.19
N ILE A 53 -3.75 -14.28 0.95
CA ILE A 53 -2.95 -15.50 1.05
C ILE A 53 -1.91 -15.54 -0.07
N TYR A 54 -2.36 -15.23 -1.29
CA TYR A 54 -1.52 -15.19 -2.48
C TYR A 54 -0.51 -14.05 -2.44
N SER A 55 -0.95 -12.90 -1.94
CA SER A 55 -0.17 -11.67 -1.88
C SER A 55 0.87 -11.64 -0.76
N ASP A 56 0.88 -12.62 0.14
CA ASP A 56 1.98 -12.78 1.11
C ASP A 56 3.30 -12.96 0.36
N PRO A 57 4.37 -12.19 0.66
CA PRO A 57 5.64 -12.28 -0.06
C PRO A 57 6.28 -13.67 -0.06
N THR A 58 6.00 -14.50 0.95
CA THR A 58 6.47 -15.90 1.00
C THR A 58 5.71 -16.83 0.04
N VAL A 59 4.52 -16.41 -0.43
CA VAL A 59 3.77 -17.06 -1.51
C VAL A 59 4.11 -16.42 -2.85
N GLY A 60 4.15 -15.09 -2.90
CA GLY A 60 4.75 -14.29 -3.96
C GLY A 60 3.89 -14.14 -5.21
N ILE A 61 2.55 -14.20 -5.09
CA ILE A 61 1.62 -14.09 -6.22
C ILE A 61 0.83 -12.78 -6.11
N GLY A 62 1.11 -11.82 -6.98
CA GLY A 62 0.35 -10.57 -7.06
C GLY A 62 -1.11 -10.84 -7.37
N CYS A 63 -2.01 -10.54 -6.43
CA CYS A 63 -3.43 -10.83 -6.53
C CYS A 63 -4.26 -9.60 -6.08
N PRO A 64 -4.63 -8.70 -7.01
CA PRO A 64 -5.52 -7.60 -6.67
C PRO A 64 -6.92 -8.14 -6.37
N MET A 65 -7.62 -7.51 -5.42
CA MET A 65 -9.00 -7.87 -5.07
C MET A 65 -9.99 -6.85 -5.63
N MET A 66 -10.99 -7.37 -6.32
CA MET A 66 -12.21 -6.66 -6.68
C MET A 66 -13.34 -7.11 -5.75
N ILE A 67 -13.97 -6.16 -5.08
CA ILE A 67 -15.06 -6.40 -4.13
C ILE A 67 -16.09 -5.28 -4.24
N GLN A 68 -17.34 -5.58 -3.89
CA GLN A 68 -18.34 -4.56 -3.62
C GLN A 68 -18.36 -4.27 -2.11
N TRP A 69 -17.97 -3.06 -1.72
CA TRP A 69 -18.03 -2.61 -0.34
C TRP A 69 -18.39 -1.11 -0.30
N PRO A 70 -19.20 -0.64 0.66
CA PRO A 70 -19.91 -1.40 1.70
C PRO A 70 -21.08 -2.23 1.15
N ASP A 71 -21.35 -3.38 1.76
CA ASP A 71 -22.53 -4.20 1.49
C ASP A 71 -23.46 -4.22 2.72
N LYS A 72 -24.73 -3.85 2.50
CA LYS A 72 -25.78 -3.78 3.52
C LYS A 72 -26.20 -5.16 4.04
N PHE A 73 -26.10 -6.20 3.22
CA PHE A 73 -26.62 -7.54 3.54
C PHE A 73 -25.53 -8.50 4.02
N TYR A 74 -24.25 -8.11 3.91
CA TYR A 74 -23.09 -8.87 4.35
C TYR A 74 -23.24 -9.43 5.77
N HIS A 75 -23.00 -10.73 5.94
CA HIS A 75 -23.12 -11.47 7.20
C HIS A 75 -24.52 -11.40 7.86
N THR A 76 -25.58 -11.23 7.06
CA THR A 76 -26.97 -11.27 7.54
C THR A 76 -27.78 -12.35 6.84
N SER A 77 -28.88 -12.79 7.44
CA SER A 77 -29.84 -13.71 6.81
C SER A 77 -30.59 -13.10 5.62
N ALA A 78 -30.40 -11.80 5.33
CA ALA A 78 -30.98 -11.13 4.18
C ALA A 78 -30.09 -11.21 2.92
N ASP A 79 -28.87 -11.77 3.04
CA ASP A 79 -28.03 -12.10 1.89
C ASP A 79 -28.64 -13.29 1.13
N THR A 80 -29.40 -12.95 0.09
CA THR A 80 -30.32 -13.83 -0.63
C THR A 80 -30.28 -13.53 -2.12
N ILE A 81 -30.67 -14.50 -2.95
CA ILE A 81 -30.50 -14.44 -4.41
C ILE A 81 -31.18 -13.23 -5.06
N ASP A 82 -32.25 -12.70 -4.47
CA ASP A 82 -32.95 -11.50 -4.96
C ASP A 82 -32.15 -10.19 -4.75
N LYS A 83 -31.01 -10.24 -4.04
CA LYS A 83 -30.06 -9.11 -3.93
C LYS A 83 -28.97 -9.14 -5.00
N VAL A 84 -28.87 -10.25 -5.74
CA VAL A 84 -27.84 -10.44 -6.76
C VAL A 84 -28.29 -9.79 -8.07
N SER A 85 -27.48 -8.86 -8.57
CA SER A 85 -27.71 -8.20 -9.86
C SER A 85 -27.06 -8.99 -11.00
N PRO A 86 -27.83 -9.48 -12.00
CA PRO A 86 -27.26 -10.11 -13.19
C PRO A 86 -26.30 -9.20 -13.95
N ASP A 87 -26.58 -7.89 -14.01
CA ASP A 87 -25.73 -6.91 -14.70
C ASP A 87 -24.38 -6.74 -13.98
N SER A 88 -24.40 -6.70 -12.64
CA SER A 88 -23.18 -6.63 -11.84
C SER A 88 -22.34 -7.90 -12.00
N LEU A 89 -22.99 -9.08 -12.01
CA LEU A 89 -22.30 -10.34 -12.27
C LEU A 89 -21.67 -10.38 -13.66
N ALA A 90 -22.39 -9.96 -14.69
CA ALA A 90 -21.88 -9.91 -16.06
C ALA A 90 -20.65 -8.99 -16.17
N LYS A 91 -20.71 -7.82 -15.52
CA LYS A 91 -19.59 -6.87 -15.47
C LYS A 91 -18.37 -7.45 -14.76
N VAL A 92 -18.54 -7.97 -13.55
CA VAL A 92 -17.47 -8.57 -12.75
C VAL A 92 -16.84 -9.76 -13.49
N ALA A 93 -17.65 -10.62 -14.09
CA ALA A 93 -17.18 -11.75 -14.89
C ALA A 93 -16.39 -11.29 -16.12
N THR A 94 -16.85 -10.23 -16.80
CA THR A 94 -16.16 -9.68 -17.97
C THR A 94 -14.81 -9.07 -17.60
N ILE A 95 -14.74 -8.30 -16.51
CA ILE A 95 -13.48 -7.75 -16.00
C ILE A 95 -12.51 -8.88 -15.65
N ALA A 96 -12.95 -9.85 -14.85
CA ALA A 96 -12.11 -10.97 -14.41
C ALA A 96 -11.63 -11.83 -15.60
N ALA A 97 -12.52 -12.15 -16.54
CA ALA A 97 -12.16 -12.91 -17.75
C ALA A 97 -11.17 -12.13 -18.63
N THR A 98 -11.37 -10.83 -18.81
CA THR A 98 -10.46 -9.97 -19.58
C THR A 98 -9.08 -9.92 -18.93
N TYR A 99 -9.02 -9.75 -17.62
CA TYR A 99 -7.77 -9.72 -16.85
C TYR A 99 -6.99 -11.03 -16.95
N VAL A 100 -7.64 -12.17 -16.71
CA VAL A 100 -6.98 -13.48 -16.80
C VAL A 100 -6.57 -13.79 -18.24
N TYR A 101 -7.42 -13.50 -19.23
CA TYR A 101 -7.09 -13.71 -20.63
C TYR A 101 -5.89 -12.85 -21.06
N PHE A 102 -5.88 -11.57 -20.68
CA PHE A 102 -4.75 -10.67 -20.98
C PHE A 102 -3.45 -11.19 -20.37
N LEU A 103 -3.43 -11.48 -19.06
CA LEU A 103 -2.23 -11.97 -18.38
C LEU A 103 -1.74 -13.32 -18.90
N ALA A 104 -2.64 -14.21 -19.33
CA ALA A 104 -2.27 -15.51 -19.89
C ALA A 104 -1.60 -15.40 -21.28
N ASN A 105 -1.78 -14.28 -21.98
CA ASN A 105 -1.22 -14.05 -23.32
C ASN A 105 -0.14 -12.95 -23.37
N ALA A 106 -0.03 -12.15 -22.31
CA ALA A 106 0.93 -11.05 -22.24
C ALA A 106 2.37 -11.56 -22.21
N GLY A 107 3.25 -10.89 -22.95
CA GLY A 107 4.69 -11.14 -22.95
C GLY A 107 5.48 -9.92 -23.39
N ASP A 108 6.54 -10.14 -24.18
CA ASP A 108 7.43 -9.07 -24.65
C ASP A 108 6.69 -7.95 -25.42
N LEU A 109 5.59 -8.29 -26.13
CA LEU A 109 4.81 -7.31 -26.89
C LEU A 109 4.04 -6.33 -25.99
N GLU A 110 3.45 -6.84 -24.90
CA GLU A 110 2.65 -6.04 -23.96
C GLU A 110 3.51 -5.35 -22.90
N ALA A 111 4.73 -5.83 -22.64
CA ALA A 111 5.60 -5.30 -21.60
C ALA A 111 5.82 -3.77 -21.65
N PRO A 112 6.06 -3.12 -22.81
CA PRO A 112 6.15 -1.66 -22.89
C PRO A 112 4.87 -0.95 -22.49
N TRP A 113 3.71 -1.50 -22.87
CA TRP A 113 2.42 -0.93 -22.46
C TRP A 113 2.23 -1.06 -20.95
N ILE A 114 2.47 -2.25 -20.37
CA ILE A 114 2.36 -2.47 -18.93
C ILE A 114 3.29 -1.53 -18.15
N ALA A 115 4.56 -1.40 -18.56
CA ALA A 115 5.50 -0.50 -17.91
C ALA A 115 5.04 0.96 -17.99
N SER A 116 4.48 1.37 -19.14
CA SER A 116 3.87 2.70 -19.30
C SER A 116 2.67 2.93 -18.37
N GLN A 117 1.89 1.87 -18.09
CA GLN A 117 0.75 1.93 -17.18
C GLN A 117 1.18 2.05 -15.71
N VAL A 118 2.30 1.42 -15.33
CA VAL A 118 2.89 1.56 -13.98
C VAL A 118 3.43 2.98 -13.79
N ILE A 119 4.33 3.45 -14.66
CA ILE A 119 4.96 4.78 -14.51
C ILE A 119 3.92 5.91 -14.55
N SER A 120 2.94 5.85 -15.46
CA SER A 120 1.95 6.92 -15.60
C SER A 120 1.07 7.06 -14.36
N ARG A 121 0.70 5.93 -13.73
CA ARG A 121 -0.07 5.93 -12.49
C ARG A 121 0.75 6.44 -11.32
N GLU A 122 2.02 6.04 -11.24
CA GLU A 122 2.90 6.53 -10.18
C GLU A 122 3.11 8.05 -10.29
N LYS A 123 3.36 8.56 -11.50
CA LYS A 123 3.44 10.02 -11.73
C LYS A 123 2.17 10.76 -11.29
N GLN A 124 0.99 10.20 -11.55
CA GLN A 124 -0.27 10.77 -11.07
C GLN A 124 -0.37 10.75 -9.54
N GLY A 125 0.09 9.67 -8.90
CA GLY A 125 0.21 9.55 -7.45
C GLY A 125 1.11 10.62 -6.84
N ILE A 126 2.31 10.78 -7.40
CA ILE A 126 3.29 11.81 -7.01
C ILE A 126 2.69 13.22 -7.11
N ILE A 127 2.08 13.58 -8.24
CA ILE A 127 1.44 14.90 -8.43
C ILE A 127 0.40 15.13 -7.33
N LYS A 128 -0.45 14.12 -7.06
CA LYS A 128 -1.49 14.21 -6.05
C LYS A 128 -0.91 14.37 -4.64
N LEU A 129 0.12 13.61 -4.29
CA LEU A 129 0.79 13.69 -3.00
C LEU A 129 1.44 15.05 -2.77
N VAL A 130 2.12 15.59 -3.79
CA VAL A 130 2.68 16.95 -3.76
C VAL A 130 1.58 17.98 -3.56
N GLN A 131 0.49 17.90 -4.34
CA GLN A 131 -0.64 18.81 -4.20
C GLN A 131 -1.25 18.76 -2.79
N GLU A 132 -1.52 17.58 -2.25
CA GLU A 132 -2.06 17.41 -0.90
C GLU A 132 -1.12 17.95 0.18
N THR A 133 0.19 17.85 -0.04
CA THR A 133 1.21 18.37 0.87
C THR A 133 1.21 19.90 0.86
N LEU A 134 1.20 20.51 -0.33
CA LEU A 134 1.06 21.95 -0.49
C LEU A 134 -0.23 22.47 0.13
N ASP A 135 -1.36 21.79 -0.07
CA ASP A 135 -2.66 22.17 0.49
C ASP A 135 -2.66 22.14 2.04
N LYS A 136 -1.97 21.17 2.67
CA LYS A 136 -1.81 21.12 4.13
C LYS A 136 -0.96 22.28 4.66
N CYS A 137 0.08 22.66 3.93
CA CYS A 137 1.01 23.71 4.33
C CYS A 137 0.54 25.14 3.98
N ALA A 138 -0.28 25.31 2.94
CA ALA A 138 -0.75 26.58 2.41
C ALA A 138 -1.84 27.23 3.28
N THR A 139 -1.53 27.41 4.57
CA THR A 139 -2.45 28.01 5.54
C THR A 139 -2.22 29.53 5.67
N PRO A 140 -3.23 30.32 6.10
CA PRO A 140 -3.08 31.77 6.32
C PRO A 140 -2.05 32.17 7.38
N LYS A 141 -1.66 31.22 8.24
CA LYS A 141 -0.65 31.37 9.29
C LYS A 141 0.22 30.13 9.26
N MET A 142 1.17 30.12 8.34
CA MET A 142 2.10 29.03 8.16
C MET A 142 2.94 28.84 9.43
N ASP A 143 3.04 27.59 9.88
CA ASP A 143 3.93 27.17 10.95
C ASP A 143 5.16 26.50 10.30
N PRO A 144 6.37 27.10 10.39
CA PRO A 144 7.58 26.54 9.79
C PRO A 144 7.87 25.09 10.22
N HIS A 145 7.52 24.70 11.46
CA HIS A 145 7.79 23.35 11.95
C HIS A 145 6.81 22.32 11.37
N GLU A 146 5.54 22.68 11.18
CA GLU A 146 4.59 21.80 10.49
C GLU A 146 4.89 21.69 8.99
N VAL A 147 5.41 22.75 8.36
CA VAL A 147 5.88 22.71 6.96
C VAL A 147 7.06 21.76 6.82
N ASP A 148 8.02 21.86 7.73
CA ASP A 148 9.20 21.00 7.80
C ASP A 148 8.80 19.51 7.87
N LYS A 149 7.99 19.15 8.87
CA LYS A 149 7.43 17.79 9.02
C LYS A 149 6.73 17.27 7.76
N HIS A 150 5.98 18.12 7.07
CA HIS A 150 5.32 17.74 5.82
C HIS A 150 6.30 17.56 4.66
N ARG A 151 7.38 18.33 4.63
CA ARG A 151 8.47 18.20 3.64
C ARG A 151 9.22 16.88 3.82
N ASP A 152 9.55 16.48 5.04
CA ASP A 152 10.29 15.22 5.25
C ASP A 152 9.41 14.01 5.00
N TRP A 153 8.15 14.08 5.44
CA TRP A 153 7.17 13.05 5.07
C TRP A 153 7.05 12.92 3.55
N LEU A 154 6.99 14.05 2.83
CA LEU A 154 6.94 14.03 1.36
C LEU A 154 8.19 13.39 0.77
N ARG A 155 9.39 13.75 1.23
CA ARG A 155 10.65 13.14 0.76
C ARG A 155 10.63 11.63 0.93
N ASP A 156 10.38 11.16 2.14
CA ASP A 156 10.42 9.74 2.48
C ASP A 156 9.34 8.96 1.73
N LYS A 157 8.15 9.54 1.58
CA LYS A 157 7.05 8.91 0.85
C LYS A 157 7.32 8.83 -0.64
N LEU A 158 7.92 9.85 -1.25
CA LEU A 158 8.33 9.81 -2.66
C LEU A 158 9.42 8.76 -2.90
N GLU A 159 10.44 8.69 -2.05
CA GLU A 159 11.49 7.66 -2.17
C GLU A 159 10.88 6.25 -2.07
N TYR A 160 9.99 6.05 -1.10
CA TYR A 160 9.27 4.80 -0.91
C TYR A 160 8.41 4.42 -2.14
N ASP A 161 7.57 5.34 -2.61
CA ASP A 161 6.64 5.09 -3.72
C ASP A 161 7.40 4.81 -5.03
N VAL A 162 8.53 5.49 -5.26
CA VAL A 162 9.41 5.24 -6.40
C VAL A 162 10.02 3.84 -6.33
N GLU A 163 10.47 3.38 -5.16
CA GLU A 163 11.03 2.03 -5.03
C GLU A 163 9.96 0.94 -5.21
N VAL A 164 8.76 1.16 -4.65
CA VAL A 164 7.61 0.26 -4.86
C VAL A 164 7.26 0.18 -6.35
N ALA A 165 7.17 1.31 -7.03
CA ALA A 165 6.89 1.34 -8.47
C ALA A 165 8.02 0.72 -9.29
N ALA A 166 9.29 0.92 -8.91
CA ALA A 166 10.43 0.29 -9.56
C ALA A 166 10.36 -1.24 -9.45
N GLU A 167 10.06 -1.78 -8.26
CA GLU A 167 9.84 -3.21 -8.06
C GLU A 167 8.61 -3.73 -8.81
N ALA A 168 7.52 -2.94 -8.87
CA ALA A 168 6.36 -3.27 -9.68
C ALA A 168 6.74 -3.38 -11.18
N MET A 169 7.58 -2.48 -11.71
CA MET A 169 8.10 -2.61 -13.07
C MET A 169 9.02 -3.83 -13.22
N ARG A 170 9.95 -4.07 -12.29
CA ARG A 170 10.84 -5.26 -12.31
C ARG A 170 10.02 -6.55 -12.30
N SER A 171 8.85 -6.57 -11.68
CA SER A 171 7.96 -7.74 -11.68
C SER A 171 7.42 -8.12 -13.07
N ILE A 172 7.46 -7.20 -14.07
CA ILE A 172 7.08 -7.48 -15.48
C ILE A 172 7.97 -8.59 -16.07
N LYS A 173 9.19 -8.76 -15.57
CA LYS A 173 10.12 -9.83 -15.99
C LYS A 173 9.55 -11.25 -15.81
N ARG A 174 8.48 -11.41 -15.02
CA ARG A 174 7.75 -12.68 -14.89
C ARG A 174 7.06 -13.11 -16.19
N ILE A 175 6.66 -12.17 -17.04
CA ILE A 175 6.02 -12.43 -18.34
C ILE A 175 6.91 -12.05 -19.54
N ALA A 176 7.87 -11.14 -19.33
CA ALA A 176 8.83 -10.70 -20.35
C ALA A 176 10.26 -10.70 -19.78
N PRO A 177 10.96 -11.85 -19.70
CA PRO A 177 12.21 -11.96 -18.93
C PRO A 177 13.36 -11.04 -19.38
N ASN A 178 13.34 -10.59 -20.64
CA ASN A 178 14.40 -9.79 -21.24
C ASN A 178 14.04 -8.30 -21.38
N SER A 179 13.00 -7.81 -20.70
CA SER A 179 12.49 -6.44 -20.83
C SER A 179 13.27 -5.37 -20.04
N ASP A 180 14.54 -5.62 -19.71
CA ASP A 180 15.37 -4.68 -18.94
C ASP A 180 15.62 -3.37 -19.71
N ASP A 181 15.67 -3.43 -21.04
CA ASP A 181 15.81 -2.28 -21.94
C ASP A 181 14.58 -1.38 -21.97
N VAL A 182 13.41 -1.94 -21.66
CA VAL A 182 12.13 -1.21 -21.54
C VAL A 182 11.94 -0.67 -20.13
N ILE A 183 12.20 -1.49 -19.11
CA ILE A 183 11.93 -1.14 -17.71
C ILE A 183 12.95 -0.14 -17.17
N GLY A 184 14.25 -0.36 -17.45
CA GLY A 184 15.33 0.44 -16.88
C GLY A 184 15.17 1.95 -17.13
N PRO A 185 14.91 2.41 -18.37
CA PRO A 185 14.68 3.81 -18.67
C PRO A 185 13.49 4.41 -17.91
N PHE A 186 12.38 3.67 -17.75
CA PHE A 186 11.22 4.16 -17.01
C PHE A 186 11.48 4.27 -15.51
N ILE A 187 12.28 3.37 -14.92
CA ILE A 187 12.70 3.51 -13.52
C ILE A 187 13.54 4.78 -13.36
N SER A 188 14.54 5.00 -14.22
CA SER A 188 15.37 6.21 -14.16
C SER A 188 14.55 7.49 -14.37
N GLU A 189 13.62 7.48 -15.32
CA GLU A 189 12.70 8.59 -15.57
C GLU A 189 11.84 8.90 -14.34
N LEU A 190 11.32 7.86 -13.67
CA LEU A 190 10.49 8.02 -12.49
C LEU A 190 11.27 8.60 -11.30
N MET A 191 12.51 8.15 -11.07
CA MET A 191 13.38 8.69 -10.03
C MET A 191 13.64 10.18 -10.25
N THR A 192 14.02 10.58 -11.47
CA THR A 192 14.21 12.00 -11.82
C THR A 192 12.93 12.80 -11.65
N TYR A 193 11.79 12.23 -12.06
CA TYR A 193 10.50 12.91 -11.93
C TYR A 193 10.12 13.16 -10.46
N ALA A 194 10.35 12.21 -9.57
CA ALA A 194 10.07 12.37 -8.14
C ALA A 194 10.95 13.47 -7.51
N ASP A 195 12.23 13.54 -7.88
CA ASP A 195 13.14 14.60 -7.43
C ASP A 195 12.68 15.98 -7.93
N GLU A 196 12.30 16.09 -9.21
CA GLU A 196 11.79 17.33 -9.79
C GLU A 196 10.49 17.80 -9.12
N GLU A 197 9.57 16.88 -8.81
CA GLU A 197 8.31 17.21 -8.13
C GLU A 197 8.51 17.56 -6.64
N TYR A 198 9.49 16.94 -5.97
CA TYR A 198 9.90 17.36 -4.63
C TYR A 198 10.47 18.79 -4.65
N ASP A 199 11.39 19.08 -5.56
CA ASP A 199 12.01 20.41 -5.69
C ASP A 199 10.95 21.48 -6.02
N HIS A 200 9.96 21.12 -6.86
CA HIS A 200 8.79 21.95 -7.12
C HIS A 200 8.00 22.24 -5.83
N ALA A 201 7.73 21.23 -5.01
CA ALA A 201 7.03 21.40 -3.74
C ALA A 201 7.80 22.34 -2.80
N VAL A 202 9.11 22.13 -2.62
CA VAL A 202 9.96 22.98 -1.77
C VAL A 202 9.94 24.43 -2.24
N LYS A 203 10.14 24.66 -3.53
CA LYS A 203 10.11 26.01 -4.12
C LYS A 203 8.77 26.72 -3.88
N MET A 204 7.66 25.99 -3.97
CA MET A 204 6.34 26.56 -3.71
C MET A 204 6.12 26.88 -2.23
N LEU A 205 6.60 26.03 -1.32
CA LEU A 205 6.55 26.26 0.12
C LEU A 205 7.38 27.48 0.53
N GLU A 206 8.60 27.62 0.01
CA GLU A 206 9.46 28.80 0.22
C GLU A 206 8.79 30.08 -0.26
N ALA A 207 8.19 30.06 -1.46
CA ALA A 207 7.48 31.23 -1.99
C ALA A 207 6.27 31.61 -1.11
N LEU A 208 5.54 30.64 -0.57
CA LEU A 208 4.44 30.89 0.36
C LEU A 208 4.93 31.43 1.71
N ALA A 209 6.03 30.89 2.24
CA ALA A 209 6.67 31.35 3.47
C ALA A 209 7.13 32.82 3.35
N GLU A 210 7.78 33.18 2.24
CA GLU A 210 8.23 34.55 1.96
C GLU A 210 7.06 35.54 1.97
N LYS A 211 5.91 35.17 1.39
CA LYS A 211 4.69 36.02 1.40
C LYS A 211 4.12 36.24 2.80
N GLN A 212 4.47 35.40 3.77
CA GLN A 212 4.06 35.54 5.17
C GLN A 212 5.16 36.17 6.04
N GLY A 213 6.29 36.57 5.45
CA GLY A 213 7.42 37.17 6.17
C GLY A 213 8.26 36.16 6.96
N ILE A 214 8.15 34.87 6.62
CA ILE A 214 9.00 33.81 7.16
C ILE A 214 10.29 33.82 6.33
N THR A 215 11.42 34.08 6.98
CA THR A 215 12.71 34.28 6.31
C THR A 215 13.47 32.99 6.07
N GLU A 216 13.21 31.95 6.86
CA GLU A 216 13.86 30.64 6.75
C GLU A 216 12.83 29.55 7.07
N LEU A 217 12.79 28.52 6.23
CA LEU A 217 12.21 27.23 6.58
C LEU A 217 13.37 26.39 7.15
N PRO A 218 13.27 25.89 8.38
CA PRO A 218 14.34 25.11 8.97
C PRO A 218 14.63 23.84 8.13
N ASP A 219 15.87 23.37 8.21
CA ASP A 219 16.19 21.99 7.85
C ASP A 219 15.66 21.08 8.97
N TYR A 220 15.17 19.90 8.60
CA TYR A 220 14.61 18.97 9.55
C TYR A 220 15.70 18.36 10.42
N GLU A 221 15.61 18.63 11.71
CA GLU A 221 16.25 17.81 12.74
C GLU A 221 15.13 16.99 13.40
N PRO A 222 15.02 15.68 13.11
CA PRO A 222 14.04 14.84 13.79
C PRO A 222 14.25 14.94 15.29
N GLU A 223 13.17 15.19 16.04
CA GLU A 223 13.22 14.97 17.48
C GLU A 223 13.68 13.52 17.71
N GLU A 224 14.71 13.33 18.55
CA GLU A 224 15.10 11.99 18.99
C GLU A 224 13.92 11.37 19.76
N VAL A 225 13.08 10.61 19.05
CA VAL A 225 12.05 9.81 19.67
C VAL A 225 12.74 8.57 20.23
N GLU A 226 12.73 8.43 21.56
CA GLU A 226 13.21 7.22 22.20
C GLU A 226 12.35 6.04 21.74
N GLU A 227 12.91 5.21 20.86
CA GLU A 227 12.23 4.02 20.38
C GLU A 227 12.01 3.04 21.53
N PRO A 228 10.86 2.33 21.56
CA PRO A 228 10.63 1.33 22.59
C PRO A 228 11.68 0.21 22.54
N ASP A 229 12.12 -0.24 23.71
CA ASP A 229 13.04 -1.38 23.86
C ASP A 229 12.62 -2.57 22.98
N GLY A 230 13.51 -2.99 22.08
CA GLY A 230 13.28 -4.10 21.16
C GLY A 230 12.80 -3.70 19.76
N ALA A 231 12.66 -2.41 19.45
CA ALA A 231 12.41 -1.91 18.09
C ALA A 231 13.53 -2.30 17.10
N ASP A 232 14.76 -2.48 17.59
CA ASP A 232 15.95 -2.89 16.85
C ASP A 232 15.98 -4.40 16.51
N ARG A 233 15.15 -5.21 17.17
CA ARG A 233 15.10 -6.67 16.93
C ARG A 233 14.60 -6.96 15.52
N VAL A 234 15.13 -8.02 14.90
CA VAL A 234 14.83 -8.39 13.51
C VAL A 234 13.96 -9.65 13.45
N PRO A 235 12.64 -9.54 13.19
CA PRO A 235 11.76 -10.70 13.13
C PRO A 235 11.85 -11.44 11.78
N GLU A 236 11.91 -12.77 11.84
CA GLU A 236 11.79 -13.68 10.69
C GLU A 236 10.59 -14.60 10.88
N LYS A 237 9.65 -14.59 9.93
CA LYS A 237 8.52 -15.53 9.89
C LYS A 237 8.99 -16.97 9.70
N LEU A 238 8.38 -17.90 10.44
CA LEU A 238 8.68 -19.34 10.40
C LEU A 238 7.68 -20.16 9.58
N TYR A 239 6.82 -19.51 8.80
CA TYR A 239 5.73 -20.14 8.05
C TYR A 239 5.50 -19.42 6.72
N ARG A 240 4.89 -20.14 5.77
CA ARG A 240 4.51 -19.62 4.45
C ARG A 240 3.04 -19.18 4.44
N GLY A 241 2.76 -18.05 3.82
CA GLY A 241 1.44 -17.42 3.79
C GLY A 241 1.08 -16.73 5.11
N PRO A 242 -0.14 -16.17 5.22
CA PRO A 242 -0.63 -15.59 6.45
C PRO A 242 -1.02 -16.68 7.45
N VAL A 243 -1.03 -16.36 8.74
CA VAL A 243 -1.47 -17.28 9.81
C VAL A 243 -2.60 -16.66 10.62
N ALA A 244 -3.64 -17.45 10.88
CA ALA A 244 -4.58 -17.12 11.95
C ALA A 244 -3.84 -17.31 13.28
N SER A 245 -3.60 -16.23 14.05
CA SER A 245 -2.85 -16.30 15.30
C SER A 245 -3.67 -16.89 16.46
N ARG A 246 -5.00 -16.80 16.42
CA ARG A 246 -5.90 -17.25 17.50
C ARG A 246 -5.70 -18.71 17.93
N PRO A 247 -5.56 -19.70 17.02
CA PRO A 247 -5.20 -21.06 17.40
C PRO A 247 -3.92 -21.11 18.22
N TRP A 248 -2.91 -20.28 17.98
CA TRP A 248 -1.59 -20.39 18.62
C TRP A 248 -1.56 -19.83 20.04
N LEU A 249 -2.60 -19.12 20.47
CA LEU A 249 -2.71 -18.62 21.84
C LEU A 249 -2.61 -19.73 22.89
N PHE A 250 -2.93 -21.00 22.55
CA PHE A 250 -2.77 -22.10 23.50
C PHE A 250 -1.31 -22.36 23.91
N LYS A 251 -0.33 -21.94 23.09
CA LYS A 251 1.09 -22.05 23.43
C LYS A 251 1.55 -21.04 24.47
N LEU A 252 0.80 -19.96 24.66
CA LEU A 252 1.07 -18.95 25.67
C LEU A 252 0.57 -19.40 27.04
N GLY A 253 1.27 -19.00 28.10
CA GLY A 253 0.82 -19.11 29.48
C GLY A 253 -0.40 -18.23 29.76
N ARG A 254 -1.07 -18.42 30.91
CA ARG A 254 -2.28 -17.64 31.25
C ARG A 254 -2.01 -16.12 31.29
N GLU A 255 -0.90 -15.73 31.91
CA GLU A 255 -0.48 -14.32 32.03
C GLU A 255 -0.26 -13.68 30.66
N ASP A 256 0.49 -14.35 29.78
CA ASP A 256 0.73 -13.87 28.41
C ASP A 256 -0.57 -13.75 27.59
N ARG A 257 -1.52 -14.69 27.76
CA ARG A 257 -2.83 -14.60 27.08
C ARG A 257 -3.63 -13.40 27.56
N ASP A 258 -3.58 -13.09 28.84
CA ASP A 258 -4.26 -11.91 29.40
C ASP A 258 -3.55 -10.62 28.96
N ALA A 259 -2.22 -10.62 28.85
CA ALA A 259 -1.45 -9.52 28.29
C ALA A 259 -1.81 -9.24 26.81
N VAL A 260 -1.90 -10.27 25.95
CA VAL A 260 -2.37 -10.12 24.56
C VAL A 260 -3.76 -9.49 24.48
N ARG A 261 -4.69 -9.90 25.38
CA ARG A 261 -6.03 -9.33 25.43
C ARG A 261 -6.01 -7.86 25.83
N VAL A 262 -5.20 -7.50 26.83
CA VAL A 262 -5.04 -6.11 27.29
C VAL A 262 -4.43 -5.25 26.17
N LEU A 263 -3.38 -5.74 25.51
CA LEU A 263 -2.72 -5.07 24.39
C LEU A 263 -3.72 -4.79 23.25
N ASN A 264 -4.43 -5.82 22.78
CA ASN A 264 -5.42 -5.65 21.70
C ASN A 264 -6.55 -4.69 22.09
N LYS A 265 -7.03 -4.76 23.34
CA LYS A 265 -8.06 -3.84 23.85
C LYS A 265 -7.55 -2.40 23.93
N LYS A 266 -6.31 -2.19 24.41
CA LYS A 266 -5.67 -0.87 24.54
C LYS A 266 -5.55 -0.18 23.18
N HIS A 267 -5.20 -0.93 22.15
CA HIS A 267 -4.97 -0.40 20.80
C HIS A 267 -6.18 -0.54 19.86
N GLY A 268 -7.35 -0.93 20.36
CA GLY A 268 -8.58 -1.05 19.56
C GLY A 268 -8.48 -2.07 18.43
N VAL A 269 -7.55 -3.03 18.50
CA VAL A 269 -7.32 -4.01 17.44
C VAL A 269 -8.43 -5.07 17.48
N SER A 270 -9.38 -4.95 16.57
CA SER A 270 -10.38 -5.99 16.28
C SER A 270 -10.06 -6.62 14.93
N TYR A 271 -9.84 -7.94 14.92
CA TYR A 271 -9.59 -8.82 13.77
C TYR A 271 -8.90 -8.19 12.53
N GLY A 272 -7.62 -8.50 12.31
CA GLY A 272 -6.96 -8.24 11.03
C GLY A 272 -6.40 -6.83 10.81
N GLY A 273 -6.05 -6.10 11.89
CA GLY A 273 -5.35 -4.81 11.82
C GLY A 273 -3.98 -4.87 11.11
N PRO A 274 -3.14 -3.81 11.17
CA PRO A 274 -1.87 -3.65 10.44
C PRO A 274 -0.83 -4.77 10.64
N MET A 275 -1.15 -5.75 11.49
CA MET A 275 -0.46 -7.03 11.65
C MET A 275 -0.19 -7.76 10.33
N THR A 276 -1.12 -7.73 9.36
CA THR A 276 -0.89 -8.44 8.08
C THR A 276 0.28 -7.83 7.32
N LEU A 277 0.31 -6.49 7.19
CA LEU A 277 1.40 -5.78 6.53
C LEU A 277 2.72 -5.96 7.29
N ALA A 278 2.70 -5.79 8.62
CA ALA A 278 3.90 -5.99 9.45
C ALA A 278 4.49 -7.40 9.28
N LEU A 279 3.63 -8.43 9.21
CA LEU A 279 4.07 -9.79 8.96
C LEU A 279 4.61 -9.98 7.54
N TYR A 280 4.10 -9.30 6.53
CA TYR A 280 4.65 -9.41 5.18
C TYR A 280 6.08 -8.86 5.08
N TRP A 281 6.41 -7.83 5.84
CA TRP A 281 7.76 -7.26 5.91
C TRP A 281 8.72 -8.02 6.84
N ALA A 282 8.24 -9.00 7.62
CA ALA A 282 9.03 -9.77 8.60
C ALA A 282 9.81 -10.93 7.96
N ASP A 283 10.77 -10.60 7.10
CA ASP A 283 11.59 -11.53 6.32
C ASP A 283 12.96 -11.88 6.94
N GLY A 284 13.23 -11.40 8.15
CA GLY A 284 14.51 -11.62 8.83
C GLY A 284 15.63 -10.67 8.42
N SER A 285 15.35 -9.64 7.60
CA SER A 285 16.33 -8.61 7.22
C SER A 285 16.11 -7.27 7.92
N ARG A 286 14.86 -6.95 8.25
CA ARG A 286 14.44 -5.63 8.77
C ARG A 286 14.16 -5.64 10.27
N SER A 287 14.52 -4.56 10.96
CA SER A 287 14.13 -4.35 12.36
C SER A 287 12.63 -4.09 12.48
N ILE A 288 12.06 -4.23 13.69
CA ILE A 288 10.67 -3.85 13.95
C ILE A 288 10.44 -2.36 13.66
N GLY A 289 11.42 -1.50 13.96
CA GLY A 289 11.39 -0.06 13.62
C GLY A 289 11.24 0.17 12.12
N GLU A 290 12.10 -0.48 11.31
CA GLU A 290 12.05 -0.40 9.84
C GLU A 290 10.71 -0.93 9.30
N ILE A 291 10.22 -2.07 9.81
CA ILE A 291 8.91 -2.63 9.43
C ILE A 291 7.79 -1.65 9.77
N SER A 292 7.82 -1.05 10.96
CA SER A 292 6.84 -0.06 11.39
C SER A 292 6.81 1.15 10.47
N ARG A 293 7.98 1.63 10.03
CA ARG A 293 8.10 2.73 9.07
C ARG A 293 7.51 2.37 7.72
N LEU A 294 7.80 1.19 7.18
CA LEU A 294 7.25 0.71 5.90
C LEU A 294 5.72 0.57 5.96
N VAL A 295 5.18 0.06 7.08
CA VAL A 295 3.71 -0.02 7.28
C VAL A 295 3.08 1.38 7.35
N GLU A 296 3.76 2.35 7.95
CA GLU A 296 3.30 3.74 8.00
C GLU A 296 3.28 4.37 6.61
N LEU A 297 4.33 4.16 5.82
CA LEU A 297 4.43 4.65 4.45
C LEU A 297 3.37 4.02 3.53
N GLU A 298 3.08 2.73 3.69
CA GLU A 298 2.06 2.00 2.92
C GLU A 298 0.62 2.41 3.30
N SER A 299 0.32 2.44 4.61
CA SER A 299 -1.06 2.55 5.11
C SER A 299 -1.42 3.90 5.72
N GLY A 300 -0.46 4.82 5.84
CA GLY A 300 -0.61 6.13 6.45
C GLY A 300 -0.63 6.13 7.99
N SER A 301 -0.49 4.97 8.65
CA SER A 301 -0.44 4.89 10.10
C SER A 301 0.26 3.63 10.61
N THR A 302 0.89 3.70 11.78
CA THR A 302 1.52 2.54 12.43
C THR A 302 1.41 2.64 13.96
N ASN A 303 1.84 1.58 14.65
CA ASN A 303 1.99 1.58 16.11
C ASN A 303 3.19 0.74 16.52
N LEU A 304 4.37 1.37 16.59
CA LEU A 304 5.64 0.72 16.89
C LEU A 304 5.61 -0.03 18.23
N ALA A 305 5.10 0.61 19.29
CA ALA A 305 5.01 0.00 20.62
C ALA A 305 4.14 -1.29 20.61
N TYR A 306 2.99 -1.26 19.94
CA TYR A 306 2.17 -2.46 19.75
C TYR A 306 2.93 -3.53 18.97
N MET A 307 3.66 -3.13 17.92
CA MET A 307 4.37 -4.05 17.04
C MET A 307 5.50 -4.79 17.77
N VAL A 308 6.25 -4.10 18.64
CA VAL A 308 7.27 -4.69 19.51
C VAL A 308 6.67 -5.78 20.41
N GLU A 309 5.60 -5.45 21.15
CA GLU A 309 4.93 -6.44 22.00
C GLU A 309 4.34 -7.59 21.18
N TYR A 310 3.73 -7.28 20.04
CA TYR A 310 3.13 -8.26 19.13
C TYR A 310 4.15 -9.30 18.63
N PHE A 311 5.30 -8.86 18.10
CA PHE A 311 6.34 -9.78 17.65
C PHE A 311 6.93 -10.59 18.82
N GLY A 312 7.03 -10.02 20.02
CA GLY A 312 7.38 -10.76 21.23
C GLY A 312 6.40 -11.92 21.53
N PHE A 313 5.09 -11.70 21.38
CA PHE A 313 4.11 -12.79 21.50
C PHE A 313 4.19 -13.79 20.35
N MET A 314 4.47 -13.34 19.12
CA MET A 314 4.66 -14.22 17.96
C MET A 314 5.88 -15.14 18.13
N GLU A 315 6.96 -14.64 18.73
CA GLU A 315 8.12 -15.43 19.13
C GLU A 315 7.74 -16.49 20.17
N LYS A 316 7.06 -16.11 21.25
CA LYS A 316 6.59 -17.05 22.29
C LYS A 316 5.66 -18.13 21.73
N MET A 317 4.89 -17.82 20.69
CA MET A 317 4.03 -18.78 19.97
C MET A 317 4.83 -19.67 18.99
N GLY A 318 6.11 -19.38 18.74
CA GLY A 318 6.96 -20.06 17.76
C GLY A 318 6.51 -19.83 16.33
N LEU A 319 5.92 -18.65 16.05
CA LEU A 319 5.51 -18.23 14.71
C LEU A 319 6.55 -17.33 14.04
N VAL A 320 7.33 -16.63 14.85
CA VAL A 320 8.46 -15.79 14.45
C VAL A 320 9.66 -16.20 15.28
N LYS A 321 10.87 -15.97 14.77
CA LYS A 321 12.10 -15.92 15.58
C LYS A 321 12.76 -14.56 15.39
N PHE A 322 13.60 -14.15 16.32
CA PHE A 322 14.47 -13.00 16.10
C PHE A 322 15.84 -13.46 15.61
N VAL A 323 16.38 -12.73 14.65
CA VAL A 323 17.70 -12.98 14.08
C VAL A 323 18.72 -12.20 14.91
N ASP A 324 19.76 -12.89 15.40
CA ASP A 324 20.91 -12.24 16.02
C ASP A 324 21.73 -11.55 14.92
N ARG A 325 21.94 -10.23 15.04
CA ARG A 325 22.85 -9.46 14.18
C ARG A 325 24.27 -9.47 14.76
#